data_AF-A0A222WJV9-F1
#
_entry.id   AF-A0A222WJV9-F1
#
_cell.length_a   1.000
_cell.length_b   1.000
_cell.length_c   1.000
_cell.angle_alpha   90.00
_cell.angle_beta   90.00
_cell.angle_gamma   90.00
#
_symmetry.space_group_name_H-M   'P 1'
#
loop_
_entity.id
_entity.type
_entity.pdbx_description
1 polymer ?
#
loop_
_entity_poly.entity_id
_entity_poly.type
_entity_poly.pdbx_seq_one_letter_code
_entity_poly.pdbx_strand_id
1 'polypeptide(L)'
;MGVMNKFMNFLGLQEEEEVIEREIMNTPEEQEIETPSFDKRKNQKGNNVVSIHSQKNVKVVLYEPRSYDEAQEIADHIRSHRTVVVNLQRIRKDQALRIIDFLSGTVYALSGGISKVGNNIFLCTPDTVEIQGSITEILADTEQEFNRMR
;
A
#
# COMPACT_ATOMS: atom_id res chain seq x y z
N MET A 1 23.08 11.94 -54.66
CA MET A 1 21.80 11.75 -53.95
C MET A 1 21.86 10.36 -53.32
N GLY A 2 22.15 10.13 -52.04
CA GLY A 2 21.75 10.89 -50.86
C GLY A 2 20.43 10.33 -50.36
N VAL A 3 20.48 9.35 -49.43
CA VAL A 3 19.65 9.20 -48.21
C VAL A 3 19.89 7.86 -47.50
N MET A 4 20.23 6.77 -48.21
CA MET A 4 20.27 5.45 -47.55
C MET A 4 21.53 5.17 -46.72
N ASN A 5 22.67 5.79 -47.08
CA ASN A 5 23.88 5.77 -46.25
C ASN A 5 23.68 6.49 -44.89
N LYS A 6 22.59 7.25 -44.74
CA LYS A 6 22.19 7.93 -43.49
C LYS A 6 21.19 7.10 -42.68
N PHE A 7 20.55 6.10 -43.29
CA PHE A 7 19.69 5.13 -42.59
C PHE A 7 20.50 4.04 -41.88
N MET A 8 21.62 3.58 -42.47
CA MET A 8 22.53 2.63 -41.80
C MET A 8 23.17 3.20 -40.52
N ASN A 9 23.38 4.51 -40.44
CA ASN A 9 23.89 5.17 -39.22
C ASN A 9 22.80 5.50 -38.18
N PHE A 10 21.51 5.41 -38.52
CA PHE A 10 20.40 5.68 -37.57
C PHE A 10 19.93 4.41 -36.86
N LEU A 11 20.07 3.23 -37.48
CA LEU A 11 19.76 1.95 -36.84
C LEU A 11 21.04 1.36 -36.25
N GLY A 12 21.53 2.01 -35.18
CA GLY A 12 22.79 1.74 -34.47
C GLY A 12 22.97 0.30 -34.03
N LEU A 13 23.28 -0.56 -35.00
CA LEU A 13 23.69 -1.93 -34.83
C LEU A 13 25.16 -2.00 -35.25
N GLN A 14 25.99 -2.08 -34.20
CA GLN A 14 27.39 -2.50 -34.17
C GLN A 14 28.44 -1.39 -34.15
N GLU A 15 28.63 -0.84 -32.96
CA GLU A 15 29.93 -0.95 -32.26
C GLU A 15 29.83 -2.27 -31.44
N GLU A 16 30.84 -3.14 -31.30
CA GLU A 16 32.27 -2.90 -31.15
C GLU A 16 33.12 -4.03 -31.80
N GLU A 17 34.37 -3.67 -32.07
CA GLU A 17 35.49 -4.42 -32.66
C GLU A 17 35.80 -5.75 -31.97
N GLU A 18 36.29 -6.76 -32.72
CA GLU A 18 37.45 -7.59 -32.31
C GLU A 18 37.91 -8.62 -33.38
N VAL A 19 39.16 -8.43 -33.82
CA VAL A 19 40.32 -9.38 -33.90
C VAL A 19 40.25 -10.70 -34.72
N ILE A 20 41.32 -10.84 -35.52
CA ILE A 20 41.80 -11.86 -36.48
C ILE A 20 42.28 -13.12 -35.71
N GLU A 21 42.04 -14.40 -36.07
CA GLU A 21 42.67 -15.21 -37.15
C GLU A 21 42.03 -16.64 -37.07
N ARG A 22 41.70 -17.29 -38.20
CA ARG A 22 41.17 -18.68 -38.23
C ARG A 22 42.23 -19.63 -38.81
N GLU A 23 42.69 -20.60 -38.02
CA GLU A 23 43.36 -21.81 -38.52
C GLU A 23 42.34 -22.79 -39.13
N ILE A 24 42.74 -23.42 -40.24
CA ILE A 24 41.96 -24.35 -41.06
C ILE A 24 42.20 -25.77 -40.55
N MET A 25 41.16 -26.57 -40.29
CA MET A 25 41.35 -28.02 -40.11
C MET A 25 40.17 -28.87 -40.62
N ASN A 26 40.55 -29.94 -41.31
CA ASN A 26 39.78 -30.85 -42.15
C ASN A 26 38.74 -31.74 -41.42
N THR A 27 37.62 -32.05 -42.09
CA THR A 27 36.77 -33.25 -41.87
C THR A 27 37.48 -34.51 -42.40
N PRO A 28 37.28 -35.74 -41.84
CA PRO A 28 36.04 -36.56 -41.90
C PRO A 28 35.75 -37.26 -40.52
N GLU A 29 34.67 -37.98 -40.20
CA GLU A 29 33.96 -39.10 -40.85
C GLU A 29 32.74 -39.51 -39.96
N GLU A 30 31.81 -40.30 -40.50
CA GLU A 30 30.52 -40.74 -39.95
C GLU A 30 30.59 -41.63 -38.69
N GLN A 31 29.60 -41.51 -37.80
CA GLN A 31 29.04 -42.67 -37.06
C GLN A 31 27.65 -42.36 -36.47
N GLU A 32 26.61 -42.99 -37.05
CA GLU A 32 25.25 -43.08 -36.53
C GLU A 32 25.22 -44.01 -35.31
N ILE A 33 24.66 -43.58 -34.16
CA ILE A 33 24.23 -44.50 -33.08
C ILE A 33 22.91 -44.03 -32.45
N GLU A 34 22.02 -45.01 -32.33
CA GLU A 34 20.58 -45.01 -32.09
C GLU A 34 20.13 -44.46 -30.72
N THR A 35 18.96 -43.83 -30.68
CA THR A 35 18.28 -43.40 -29.44
C THR A 35 17.57 -44.58 -28.75
N PRO A 36 17.71 -44.81 -27.43
CA PRO A 36 16.73 -45.58 -26.70
C PRO A 36 15.57 -44.70 -26.23
N SER A 37 14.36 -45.21 -26.49
CA SER A 37 13.06 -44.64 -26.21
C SER A 37 12.72 -44.60 -24.71
N PHE A 38 11.89 -43.62 -24.36
CA PHE A 38 10.87 -43.64 -23.30
C PHE A 38 11.24 -44.28 -21.94
N ASP A 39 11.40 -43.42 -20.93
CA ASP A 39 10.90 -43.76 -19.60
C ASP A 39 10.10 -42.58 -18.99
N LYS A 40 8.79 -42.80 -18.89
CA LYS A 40 7.84 -41.91 -18.22
C LYS A 40 8.13 -41.97 -16.71
N ARG A 41 8.91 -41.03 -16.19
CA ARG A 41 8.97 -40.80 -14.73
C ARG A 41 7.67 -40.18 -14.26
N LYS A 42 6.77 -41.05 -13.80
CA LYS A 42 5.51 -40.72 -13.14
C LYS A 42 5.78 -40.31 -11.69
N ASN A 43 5.18 -39.18 -11.29
CA ASN A 43 4.96 -38.71 -9.93
C ASN A 43 6.20 -38.39 -9.07
N GLN A 44 6.81 -37.23 -9.33
CA GLN A 44 7.33 -36.42 -8.23
C GLN A 44 6.47 -35.17 -8.04
N LYS A 45 6.02 -35.03 -6.78
CA LYS A 45 5.69 -33.76 -6.12
C LYS A 45 4.77 -32.84 -6.93
N GLY A 46 3.46 -33.09 -6.79
CA GLY A 46 2.50 -32.01 -6.95
C GLY A 46 2.90 -30.91 -5.97
N ASN A 47 3.44 -29.82 -6.51
CA ASN A 47 3.63 -28.56 -5.81
C ASN A 47 2.30 -28.20 -5.15
N ASN A 48 2.24 -28.32 -3.82
CA ASN A 48 1.11 -27.82 -3.06
C ASN A 48 1.24 -26.29 -3.05
N VAL A 49 0.76 -25.66 -4.12
CA VAL A 49 0.64 -24.20 -4.24
C VAL A 49 -0.43 -23.73 -3.28
N VAL A 50 -0.06 -23.56 -2.02
CA VAL A 50 -0.88 -22.82 -1.07
C VAL A 50 -0.92 -21.37 -1.55
N SER A 51 -2.12 -20.88 -1.86
CA SER A 51 -2.40 -19.46 -2.08
C SER A 51 -1.77 -18.67 -0.93
N ILE A 52 -0.72 -17.90 -1.26
CA ILE A 52 -0.21 -16.87 -0.36
C ILE A 52 -1.32 -15.85 -0.29
N HIS A 53 -2.22 -16.03 0.67
CA HIS A 53 -3.07 -14.97 1.15
C HIS A 53 -2.10 -13.93 1.69
N SER A 54 -1.71 -12.97 0.85
CA SER A 54 -1.07 -11.74 1.28
C SER A 54 -2.11 -11.01 2.10
N GLN A 55 -2.32 -11.47 3.34
CA GLN A 55 -3.20 -10.82 4.30
C GLN A 55 -2.68 -9.40 4.42
N LYS A 56 -3.44 -8.46 3.84
CA LYS A 56 -3.09 -7.05 3.85
C LYS A 56 -3.06 -6.64 5.32
N ASN A 57 -1.86 -6.42 5.87
CA ASN A 57 -1.70 -6.07 7.27
C ASN A 57 -2.43 -4.76 7.55
N VAL A 58 -3.62 -4.86 8.14
CA VAL A 58 -4.40 -3.69 8.57
C VAL A 58 -3.67 -3.10 9.78
N LYS A 59 -3.20 -1.87 9.62
CA LYS A 59 -2.50 -1.13 10.68
C LYS A 59 -3.45 -0.09 11.26
N VAL A 60 -3.60 -0.14 12.59
CA VAL A 60 -4.32 0.87 13.36
C VAL A 60 -3.28 1.70 14.11
N VAL A 61 -3.42 3.02 14.06
CA VAL A 61 -2.55 3.98 14.73
C VAL A 61 -3.32 4.59 15.90
N LEU A 62 -2.71 4.62 17.08
CA LEU A 62 -3.22 5.35 18.23
C LEU A 62 -2.49 6.68 18.29
N TYR A 63 -3.23 7.78 18.34
CA TYR A 63 -2.66 9.13 18.34
C TYR A 63 -3.31 9.98 19.42
N GLU A 64 -2.49 10.65 20.24
CA GLU A 64 -2.93 11.54 21.31
C GLU A 64 -2.29 12.93 21.07
N PRO A 65 -2.95 13.81 20.29
CA PRO A 65 -2.38 15.11 19.95
C PRO A 65 -2.31 16.00 21.20
N ARG A 66 -1.36 16.94 21.17
CA ARG A 66 -1.22 18.01 22.19
C ARG A 66 -1.54 19.40 21.64
N SER A 67 -1.56 19.54 20.33
CA SER A 67 -1.81 20.79 19.62
C SER A 67 -2.68 20.59 18.37
N TYR A 68 -3.17 21.68 17.81
CA TYR A 68 -3.95 21.64 16.56
C TYR A 68 -3.10 21.23 15.35
N ASP A 69 -1.83 21.62 15.31
CA ASP A 69 -0.95 21.42 14.16
C ASP A 69 -0.70 19.93 13.87
N GLU A 70 -0.73 19.09 14.90
CA GLU A 70 -0.61 17.62 14.80
C GLU A 70 -1.78 16.95 14.07
N ALA A 71 -2.89 17.67 13.84
CA ALA A 71 -3.99 17.13 13.04
C ALA A 71 -3.56 16.78 11.60
N GLN A 72 -2.53 17.46 11.07
CA GLN A 72 -1.96 17.15 9.77
C GLN A 72 -1.31 15.76 9.72
N GLU A 73 -0.60 15.36 10.79
CA GLU A 73 0.01 14.04 10.87
C GLU A 73 -1.06 12.94 10.86
N ILE A 74 -2.17 13.15 11.57
CA ILE A 74 -3.33 12.25 11.56
C ILE A 74 -3.90 12.11 10.14
N ALA A 75 -4.04 13.22 9.41
CA ALA A 75 -4.48 13.22 8.02
C ALA A 75 -3.54 12.40 7.11
N ASP A 76 -2.22 12.54 7.29
CA ASP A 76 -1.22 11.76 6.54
C ASP A 76 -1.32 10.25 6.82
N HIS A 77 -1.65 9.85 8.05
CA HIS A 77 -1.92 8.46 8.38
C HIS A 77 -3.16 7.93 7.65
N ILE A 78 -4.25 8.70 7.62
CA ILE A 78 -5.48 8.32 6.92
C ILE A 78 -5.23 8.23 5.41
N ARG A 79 -4.51 9.19 4.82
CA ARG A 79 -4.11 9.16 3.40
C ARG A 79 -3.29 7.92 3.06
N SER A 80 -2.47 7.44 4.00
CA SER A 80 -1.71 6.19 3.87
C SER A 80 -2.55 4.91 4.08
N HIS A 81 -3.89 5.03 4.09
CA HIS A 81 -4.85 3.94 4.27
C HIS A 81 -4.68 3.23 5.61
N ARG A 82 -4.37 4.00 6.67
CA ARG A 82 -4.32 3.51 8.06
C ARG A 82 -5.46 4.11 8.84
N THR A 83 -6.14 3.27 9.63
CA THR A 83 -7.14 3.72 10.59
C THR A 83 -6.45 4.39 11.77
N VAL A 84 -6.99 5.51 12.25
CA VAL A 84 -6.42 6.26 13.37
C VAL A 84 -7.45 6.41 14.48
N VAL A 85 -7.09 6.04 15.70
CA VAL A 85 -7.82 6.37 16.92
C VAL A 85 -7.19 7.62 17.51
N VAL A 86 -7.99 8.67 17.63
CA VAL A 86 -7.57 9.99 18.08
C VAL A 86 -8.12 10.25 19.48
N ASN A 87 -7.23 10.41 20.46
CA ASN A 87 -7.59 10.76 21.83
C ASN A 87 -7.38 12.26 22.09
N LEU A 88 -8.46 13.03 22.17
CA LEU A 88 -8.46 14.48 22.39
C LEU A 88 -8.61 14.86 23.89
N GLN A 89 -8.41 13.93 24.83
CA GLN A 89 -8.56 14.20 26.27
C GLN A 89 -7.59 15.26 26.80
N ARG A 90 -6.40 15.40 26.20
CA ARG A 90 -5.40 16.43 26.58
C ARG A 90 -5.54 17.74 25.82
N ILE A 91 -6.50 17.83 24.91
CA ILE A 91 -6.75 19.02 24.11
C ILE A 91 -7.88 19.84 24.76
N ARG A 92 -7.73 21.17 24.75
CA ARG A 92 -8.81 22.07 25.20
C ARG A 92 -10.01 21.97 24.26
N LYS A 93 -11.23 22.09 24.79
CA LYS A 93 -12.48 21.90 24.02
C LYS A 93 -12.54 22.72 22.71
N ASP A 94 -12.05 23.96 22.74
CA ASP A 94 -11.99 24.85 21.57
C ASP A 94 -11.10 24.29 20.45
N GLN A 95 -9.93 23.75 20.80
CA GLN A 95 -9.02 23.16 19.82
C GLN A 95 -9.49 21.78 19.39
N ALA A 96 -10.12 21.01 20.27
CA ALA A 96 -10.66 19.69 19.95
C ALA A 96 -11.70 19.79 18.82
N LEU A 97 -12.63 20.75 18.91
CA LEU A 97 -13.61 21.02 17.87
C LEU A 97 -12.95 21.35 16.53
N ARG A 98 -11.92 22.21 16.52
CA ARG A 98 -11.18 22.55 15.29
C ARG A 98 -10.47 21.34 14.68
N ILE A 99 -9.90 20.48 15.52
CA ILE A 99 -9.28 19.23 15.05
C ILE A 99 -10.33 18.31 14.43
N ILE A 100 -11.50 18.15 15.08
CA ILE A 100 -12.59 17.33 14.55
C ILE A 100 -13.10 17.87 13.21
N ASP A 101 -13.27 19.19 13.07
CA ASP A 101 -13.70 19.81 11.82
C ASP A 101 -12.67 19.57 10.70
N PHE A 102 -11.38 19.72 11.00
CA PHE A 102 -10.31 19.46 10.06
C PHE A 102 -10.27 17.99 9.61
N LEU A 103 -10.37 17.07 10.57
CA LEU A 103 -10.39 15.63 10.28
C LEU A 103 -11.65 15.23 9.53
N SER A 104 -12.80 15.80 9.85
CA SER A 104 -14.07 15.58 9.15
C SER A 104 -13.97 16.01 7.68
N GLY A 105 -13.36 17.17 7.41
CA GLY A 105 -13.07 17.61 6.04
C GLY A 105 -12.09 16.67 5.32
N THR A 106 -11.08 16.18 6.03
CA THR A 106 -10.07 15.26 5.50
C THR A 106 -10.69 13.91 5.11
N VAL A 107 -11.45 13.28 6.01
CA VAL A 107 -12.08 11.98 5.72
C VAL A 107 -13.14 12.13 4.64
N TYR A 108 -13.87 13.25 4.59
CA TYR A 108 -14.82 13.53 3.51
C TYR A 108 -14.12 13.59 2.14
N ALA A 109 -12.99 14.28 2.05
CA ALA A 109 -12.20 14.36 0.82
C ALA A 109 -11.60 13.00 0.40
N LEU A 110 -11.32 12.12 1.36
CA LEU A 110 -10.75 10.79 1.12
C LEU A 110 -11.80 9.67 1.06
N SER A 111 -13.09 9.99 1.03
CA SER A 111 -14.19 9.00 1.09
C SER A 111 -14.09 8.04 2.29
N GLY A 112 -13.50 8.50 3.38
CA GLY A 112 -13.38 7.79 4.64
C GLY A 112 -14.55 8.05 5.59
N GLY A 113 -14.38 7.62 6.84
CA GLY A 113 -15.36 7.81 7.91
C GLY A 113 -14.74 8.42 9.16
N ILE A 114 -15.56 9.14 9.92
CA ILE A 114 -15.24 9.55 11.30
C ILE A 114 -16.37 9.11 12.22
N SER A 115 -16.03 8.57 13.38
CA SER A 115 -17.02 8.10 14.36
C SER A 115 -16.53 8.38 15.78
N LYS A 116 -17.40 8.93 16.62
CA LYS A 116 -17.12 9.11 18.04
C LYS A 116 -17.25 7.75 18.73
N VAL A 117 -16.20 7.34 19.45
CA VAL A 117 -16.16 6.04 20.14
C VAL A 117 -16.12 6.16 21.67
N GLY A 118 -15.92 7.37 22.18
CA GLY A 118 -15.97 7.66 23.61
C GLY A 118 -15.79 9.15 23.90
N ASN A 119 -15.69 9.49 25.18
CA ASN A 119 -15.54 10.88 25.60
C ASN A 119 -14.19 11.45 25.12
N ASN A 120 -14.26 12.41 24.20
CA ASN A 120 -13.10 12.97 23.48
C ASN A 120 -12.27 11.94 22.71
N ILE A 121 -12.83 10.78 22.33
CA ILE A 121 -12.12 9.77 21.52
C ILE A 121 -12.87 9.56 20.20
N PHE A 122 -12.12 9.67 19.10
CA PHE A 122 -12.64 9.57 17.74
C PHE A 122 -11.89 8.51 16.95
N LEU A 123 -12.61 7.79 16.11
CA LEU A 123 -12.08 6.84 15.14
C LEU A 123 -12.17 7.47 13.75
N CYS A 124 -11.05 7.57 13.06
CA CYS A 124 -10.97 8.01 11.66
C CYS A 124 -10.55 6.81 10.79
N THR A 125 -11.37 6.47 9.81
CA THR A 125 -11.14 5.36 8.90
C THR A 125 -10.93 5.85 7.47
N PRO A 126 -10.02 5.23 6.70
CA PRO A 126 -9.97 5.40 5.25
C PRO A 126 -11.14 4.66 4.57
N ASP A 127 -11.31 4.88 3.26
CA ASP A 127 -12.29 4.21 2.40
C ASP A 127 -12.23 2.67 2.43
N THR A 128 -11.06 2.10 2.72
CA THR A 128 -10.86 0.64 2.82
C THR A 128 -11.47 -0.01 4.06
N VAL A 129 -12.00 0.76 5.02
CA VAL A 129 -12.50 0.23 6.31
C VAL A 129 -13.94 0.70 6.56
N GLU A 130 -14.85 -0.27 6.65
CA GLU A 130 -16.26 -0.06 7.00
C GLU A 130 -16.45 -0.13 8.52
N ILE A 131 -17.27 0.78 9.07
CA ILE A 131 -17.64 0.81 10.49
C ILE A 131 -19.08 0.31 10.61
N GLN A 132 -19.32 -0.65 11.51
CA GLN A 132 -20.66 -1.16 11.83
C GLN A 132 -21.02 -0.88 13.29
N GLY A 133 -22.28 -0.50 13.51
CA GLY A 133 -22.82 -0.15 14.83
C GLY A 133 -22.60 1.32 15.22
N SER A 134 -23.12 1.70 16.37
CA SER A 134 -22.96 3.03 16.95
C SER A 134 -22.84 2.92 18.47
N ILE A 135 -22.04 3.81 19.06
CA ILE A 135 -21.92 3.93 20.52
C ILE A 135 -22.81 5.10 20.94
N THR A 136 -23.95 4.78 21.55
CA THR A 136 -24.88 5.80 22.06
C THR A 136 -24.27 6.46 23.30
N GLU A 137 -24.06 7.78 23.25
CA GLU A 137 -23.69 8.53 24.44
C GLU A 137 -24.90 8.65 25.37
N ILE A 138 -24.93 7.83 26.41
CA ILE A 138 -25.88 7.98 27.51
C ILE A 138 -25.39 9.16 28.36
N LEU A 139 -25.82 10.37 27.96
CA LEU A 139 -26.23 11.52 28.79
C LEU A 139 -25.40 11.91 30.05
N ALA A 140 -24.13 11.56 30.16
CA ALA A 140 -23.28 12.01 31.28
C ALA A 140 -22.98 13.53 31.26
N ASP A 141 -23.08 14.17 30.08
CA ASP A 141 -22.87 15.63 29.96
C ASP A 141 -24.08 16.45 30.44
N THR A 142 -25.31 15.91 30.36
CA THR A 142 -26.53 16.58 30.82
C THR A 142 -26.54 16.79 32.33
N GLU A 143 -25.97 15.85 33.10
CA GLU A 143 -25.88 15.99 34.56
C GLU A 143 -24.87 17.07 34.96
N GLN A 144 -23.77 17.23 34.22
CA GLN A 144 -22.79 18.28 34.50
C GLN A 144 -23.30 19.68 34.15
N GLU A 145 -24.14 19.80 33.12
CA GLU A 145 -24.75 21.08 32.74
C GLU A 145 -25.90 21.45 33.71
N PHE A 146 -26.70 20.47 34.15
CA PHE A 146 -27.73 20.66 35.17
C PHE A 146 -27.16 21.01 36.55
N ASN A 147 -26.03 20.40 36.95
CA ASN A 147 -25.37 20.73 38.23
C ASN A 147 -24.62 22.06 38.22
N ARG A 148 -24.28 22.61 37.05
CA ARG A 148 -23.68 23.95 36.93
C ARG A 148 -24.71 25.08 36.93
N MET A 149 -25.99 24.75 36.80
CA MET A 149 -27.10 25.71 36.75
C MET A 149 -27.86 25.82 38.09
N ARG A 150 -27.45 25.05 39.10
CA ARG A 150 -27.83 25.20 40.52
C ARG A 150 -26.72 25.89 41.29
#